data_AF-M1Q9W0-F1
#
_entry.id   AF-M1Q9W0-F1
#
_cell.length_a   1.000
_cell.length_b   1.000
_cell.length_c   1.000
_cell.angle_alpha   90.00
_cell.angle_beta   90.00
_cell.angle_gamma   90.00
#
_symmetry.space_group_name_H-M   'P 1'
#
loop_
_entity.id
_entity.type
_entity.pdbx_description
1 polymer ?
#
loop_
_entity_poly.entity_id
_entity_poly.type
_entity_poly.pdbx_seq_one_letter_code
_entity_poly.pdbx_strand_id
1 'polypeptide(L)' 'IRRYQKSTELLIRKLPFQRLVREIAQDFKTDLRFQSSAVMALQEASEAYLVGLFEDTNLCAIHAKRV' A
#
# COMPACT_ATOMS: atom_id res chain seq x y z
N ILE A 1 5.31 -10.02 -12.97
CA ILE A 1 4.83 -10.78 -11.79
C ILE A 1 5.99 -11.48 -11.06
N ARG A 2 6.66 -12.48 -11.65
CA ARG A 2 7.73 -13.27 -10.96
C ARG A 2 8.84 -12.45 -10.29
N ARG A 3 9.30 -11.36 -10.92
CA ARG A 3 10.29 -10.45 -10.31
C ARG A 3 9.80 -9.89 -8.97
N TYR A 4 8.59 -9.34 -8.95
CA TYR A 4 8.01 -8.68 -7.77
C TYR A 4 7.59 -9.68 -6.69
N GLN A 5 7.17 -10.90 -7.07
CA GLN A 5 6.89 -11.98 -6.12
C GLN A 5 8.15 -12.51 -5.40
N LYS A 6 9.35 -12.29 -5.96
CA LYS A 6 10.62 -12.75 -5.37
C LYS A 6 11.25 -11.70 -4.44
N SER A 7 10.87 -10.43 -4.58
CA SER A 7 11.40 -9.33 -3.78
C SER A 7 10.44 -8.95 -2.65
N THR A 8 10.98 -8.31 -1.62
CA THR A 8 10.20 -7.72 -0.51
C THR A 8 10.34 -6.19 -0.47
N GLU A 9 10.87 -5.60 -1.54
CA GLU A 9 10.99 -4.15 -1.66
C GLU A 9 9.60 -3.51 -1.75
N LEU A 10 9.41 -2.39 -1.05
CA LEU A 10 8.22 -1.57 -1.17
C LEU A 10 8.09 -1.04 -2.59
N LEU A 11 6.93 -1.26 -3.20
CA LEU A 11 6.64 -0.94 -4.59
C LEU A 11 6.17 0.50 -4.76
N ILE A 12 5.56 1.09 -3.73
CA ILE A 12 5.12 2.49 -3.74
C ILE A 12 6.31 3.39 -3.36
N ARG A 13 6.46 4.50 -4.10
CA ARG A 13 7.51 5.49 -3.78
C ARG A 13 7.22 6.12 -2.41
N LYS A 14 8.22 6.11 -1.53
CA LYS A 14 8.12 6.60 -0.14
C LYS A 14 7.64 8.05 0.00
N LEU A 15 8.19 8.97 -0.81
CA LEU A 15 7.85 10.40 -0.67
C LEU A 15 6.38 10.71 -1.04
N PRO A 16 5.83 10.24 -2.18
CA PRO A 16 4.40 10.36 -2.45
C PRO A 16 3.52 9.70 -1.37
N PHE A 17 3.88 8.49 -0.90
CA PHE A 17 3.12 7.80 0.15
C PHE A 17 3.10 8.62 1.45
N GLN A 18 4.24 9.16 1.88
CA GLN A 18 4.33 10.03 3.04
C GLN A 18 3.49 11.30 2.90
N ARG A 19 3.43 11.90 1.69
CA ARG A 19 2.58 13.08 1.43
C ARG A 19 1.10 12.73 1.59
N LEU A 20 0.68 11.59 1.03
CA LEU A 20 -0.70 11.10 1.15
C LEU A 20 -1.08 10.82 2.61
N VAL A 21 -0.20 10.17 3.38
CA VAL A 21 -0.44 9.93 4.82
C VAL A 21 -0.67 11.25 5.57
N ARG A 22 0.12 12.29 5.27
CA ARG A 22 -0.01 13.60 5.91
C ARG A 22 -1.26 14.35 5.46
N GLU A 23 -1.60 14.27 4.18
CA GLU A 23 -2.81 14.85 3.62
C GLU A 23 -4.05 14.29 4.33
N ILE A 24 -4.19 12.97 4.40
CA ILE A 24 -5.31 12.31 5.09
C ILE A 24 -5.31 12.64 6.59
N ALA A 25 -4.16 12.62 7.25
CA ALA A 25 -4.08 12.90 8.68
C ALA A 25 -4.48 14.34 9.04
N GLN A 26 -4.25 15.30 8.14
CA GLN A 26 -4.57 16.70 8.34
C GLN A 26 -6.09 16.90 8.50
N ASP A 27 -6.91 16.08 7.83
CA ASP A 27 -8.38 16.13 7.95
C ASP A 27 -8.88 15.73 9.34
N PHE A 28 -8.09 14.97 10.10
CA PHE A 28 -8.43 14.55 11.47
C PHE A 28 -7.84 15.47 12.52
N LYS A 29 -6.58 15.89 12.35
CA LYS A 29 -5.88 16.79 13.27
C LYS A 29 -4.73 17.49 12.58
N THR A 30 -4.73 18.81 12.67
CA THR A 30 -3.64 19.64 12.16
C THR A 30 -2.37 19.47 12.99
N ASP A 31 -1.21 19.70 12.35
CA ASP A 31 0.11 19.73 12.99
C ASP A 31 0.59 18.41 13.61
N LEU A 32 0.04 17.28 13.15
CA LEU A 32 0.52 15.95 13.53
C LEU A 32 1.95 15.70 13.05
N ARG A 33 2.78 15.17 13.97
CA ARG A 33 4.12 14.67 13.66
C ARG A 33 4.08 13.15 13.61
N PHE A 34 4.72 12.60 12.59
CA PHE A 34 4.85 11.16 12.39
C PHE A 34 6.29 10.74 12.66
N GLN A 35 6.46 9.65 13.42
CA GLN A 35 7.73 8.93 13.46
C GLN A 35 8.01 8.30 12.09
N SER A 36 9.28 8.17 11.72
CA SER A 36 9.67 7.52 10.46
C SER A 36 9.20 6.07 10.39
N SER A 37 9.29 5.33 11.51
CA SER A 37 8.80 3.96 11.66
C SER A 37 7.28 3.85 11.47
N ALA A 38 6.52 4.84 11.93
CA ALA A 38 5.06 4.85 11.77
C ALA A 38 4.66 4.96 10.29
N VAL A 39 5.32 5.82 9.52
CA VAL A 39 5.05 5.93 8.07
C VAL A 39 5.45 4.63 7.34
N MET A 40 6.55 4.00 7.73
CA MET A 40 6.96 2.71 7.16
C MET A 40 5.96 1.60 7.47
N ALA A 41 5.49 1.50 8.71
CA ALA A 41 4.48 0.51 9.11
C ALA A 41 3.16 0.68 8.34
N LEU A 42 2.72 1.93 8.15
CA LEU A 42 1.55 2.23 7.32
C LEU A 42 1.76 1.78 5.87
N GLN A 43 2.96 1.98 5.31
CA GLN A 43 3.25 1.58 3.94
C GLN A 43 3.28 0.06 3.79
N GLU A 44 3.95 -0.65 4.69
CA GLU A 44 4.02 -2.11 4.68
C GLU A 44 2.61 -2.73 4.77
N ALA A 45 1.78 -2.26 5.70
CA ALA A 45 0.41 -2.74 5.85
C ALA A 45 -0.45 -2.43 4.62
N SER A 46 -0.32 -1.22 4.05
CA SER A 46 -1.10 -0.82 2.87
C SER A 46 -0.73 -1.65 1.63
N GLU A 47 0.57 -1.86 1.38
CA GLU A 47 1.01 -2.66 0.24
C GLU A 47 0.62 -4.14 0.40
N ALA A 48 0.77 -4.71 1.60
CA ALA A 48 0.34 -6.07 1.88
C ALA A 48 -1.18 -6.26 1.65
N TYR A 49 -1.98 -5.29 2.13
CA TYR A 49 -3.43 -5.30 1.91
C TYR A 49 -3.78 -5.23 0.42
N LEU A 50 -3.17 -4.31 -0.33
CA LEU A 50 -3.44 -4.16 -1.76
C LEU A 50 -3.03 -5.40 -2.56
N VAL A 51 -1.89 -6.03 -2.23
CA VAL A 51 -1.46 -7.27 -2.88
C VAL A 51 -2.48 -8.39 -2.62
N GLY A 52 -2.88 -8.62 -1.37
CA GLY A 52 -3.90 -9.63 -1.05
C GLY A 52 -5.24 -9.37 -1.75
N LEU A 53 -5.69 -8.11 -1.77
CA LEU A 53 -6.89 -7.71 -2.49
C LEU A 53 -6.79 -7.98 -4.00
N PHE A 54 -5.62 -7.73 -4.62
CA PHE A 54 -5.41 -8.04 -6.03
C PHE A 54 -5.35 -9.53 -6.32
N GLU A 55 -4.80 -10.34 -5.41
CA GLU A 55 -4.84 -11.81 -5.52
C GLU A 55 -6.28 -12.31 -5.56
N ASP A 56 -7.12 -11.88 -4.61
CA ASP A 56 -8.55 -12.23 -4.55
C ASP A 56 -9.34 -11.70 -5.76
N THR A 57 -9.05 -10.46 -6.18
CA THR A 57 -9.67 -9.85 -7.37
C THR A 57 -9.33 -10.64 -8.62
N ASN A 58 -8.08 -11.12 -8.74
CA ASN A 58 -7.66 -11.94 -9.86
C ASN A 58 -8.33 -13.32 -9.83
N LEU A 59 -8.50 -13.94 -8.66
CA LEU A 59 -9.30 -15.16 -8.53
C LEU A 59 -10.75 -14.94 -9.02
N CYS A 60 -11.36 -13.80 -8.69
CA CYS A 60 -12.69 -13.44 -9.19
C CYS A 60 -12.72 -13.23 -10.71
N ALA A 61 -11.67 -12.63 -11.29
CA ALA A 61 -11.56 -12.45 -12.75
C ALA A 61 -11.44 -13.81 -13.47
N ILE A 62 -10.59 -14.70 -12.95
CA ILE A 62 -10.42 -16.07 -13.47
C ILE A 62 -11.75 -16.85 -13.36
N HIS A 63 -12.45 -16.74 -12.24
CA HIS A 63 -13.78 -17.35 -12.07
C HIS A 63 -14.76 -16.90 -13.15
N ALA A 64 -14.70 -15.62 -13.53
CA ALA A 64 -15.51 -15.04 -14.61
C ALA A 64 -14.96 -15.31 -16.03
N LYS A 65 -13.92 -16.14 -16.19
CA LYS A 65 -13.22 -16.43 -17.46
C LYS A 65 -12.70 -15.17 -18.15
N ARG A 66 -12.27 -14.18 -17.37
CA ARG A 66 -11.65 -12.93 -17.84
C ARG A 66 -10.18 -12.87 -17.43
N VAL A 67 -9.43 -12.02 -18.12
CA VAL A 67 -8.05 -11.64 -17.81
C VAL A 67 -7.95 -10.15 -17.57
#